data_AF-A0A257QJ43-F1
#
_entry.id   AF-A0A257QJ43-F1
#
_cell.length_a   1.000
_cell.length_b   1.000
_cell.length_c   1.000
_cell.angle_alpha   90.00
_cell.angle_beta   90.00
_cell.angle_gamma   90.00
#
_symmetry.space_group_name_H-M   'P 1'
#
loop_
_entity.id
_entity.type
_entity.pdbx_description
1 polymer ?
#
loop_
_entity_poly.entity_id
_entity_poly.type
_entity_poly.pdbx_seq_one_letter_code
_entity_poly.pdbx_strand_id
1 'polypeptide(L)' 'RAAAGEAVRITRRGKPVAQLVPADIPRKPVNLAALQAATANMPTQAEPAREAIRKMRDEARY' A
#
# COMPACT_ATOMS: atom_id res chain seq x y z
N ARG A 1 -16.25 -5.44 4.86
CA ARG A 1 -16.45 -6.57 3.93
C ARG A 1 -15.18 -6.81 3.13
N ALA A 2 -14.99 -6.26 1.92
CA ALA A 2 -13.72 -6.40 1.19
C ALA A 2 -12.48 -5.83 1.92
N ALA A 3 -12.58 -4.61 2.47
CA ALA A 3 -11.48 -3.96 3.20
C ALA A 3 -11.06 -4.70 4.50
N ALA A 4 -11.90 -5.61 5.00
CA ALA A 4 -11.60 -6.44 6.16
C ALA A 4 -10.90 -7.76 5.77
N GLY A 5 -10.58 -7.96 4.48
CA GLY A 5 -9.92 -9.15 3.98
C GLY A 5 -10.87 -10.27 3.56
N GLU A 6 -12.18 -10.07 3.57
CA GLU A 6 -13.13 -11.10 3.10
C GLU A 6 -12.92 -11.41 1.61
N ALA A 7 -13.20 -12.65 1.22
CA ALA A 7 -13.12 -13.05 -0.18
C ALA A 7 -14.12 -12.27 -1.05
N VAL A 8 -13.66 -11.80 -2.21
CA VAL A 8 -14.47 -11.01 -3.15
C VAL A 8 -14.50 -11.68 -4.51
N ARG A 9 -15.71 -11.87 -5.04
CA ARG A 9 -15.93 -12.43 -6.38
C ARG A 9 -16.03 -11.30 -7.41
N ILE A 10 -15.18 -11.35 -8.43
CA ILE A 10 -15.20 -10.43 -9.58
C ILE A 10 -16.04 -11.08 -10.67
N THR A 11 -17.04 -10.34 -11.17
CA THR A 11 -17.93 -10.81 -12.23
C THR A 11 -17.81 -9.95 -13.49
N ARG A 12 -18.02 -10.55 -14.66
CA ARG A 12 -18.15 -9.88 -15.95
C ARG A 12 -19.46 -10.33 -16.58
N ARG A 13 -20.38 -9.39 -16.83
CA ARG A 13 -21.74 -9.68 -17.35
C ARG A 13 -22.48 -10.72 -16.50
N GLY A 14 -22.41 -10.59 -15.18
CA GLY A 14 -23.06 -11.50 -14.23
C GLY A 14 -22.37 -12.87 -14.06
N LYS A 15 -21.34 -13.18 -14.86
CA LYS A 15 -20.58 -14.43 -14.74
C LYS A 15 -19.31 -14.22 -13.90
N PRO A 16 -18.99 -15.10 -12.93
CA PRO A 16 -17.74 -15.02 -12.18
C PRO A 16 -16.55 -15.22 -13.11
N VAL A 17 -15.57 -14.32 -13.02
CA VAL A 17 -14.34 -14.37 -13.83
C VAL A 17 -13.06 -14.42 -13.00
N ALA A 18 -13.12 -13.99 -11.73
CA ALA A 18 -12.01 -14.11 -10.79
C ALA A 18 -12.53 -14.06 -9.34
N GLN A 19 -11.68 -14.46 -8.41
CA GLN A 19 -11.93 -14.34 -6.98
C GLN A 19 -10.65 -13.86 -6.28
N LEU A 20 -10.81 -12.83 -5.44
CA LEU A 20 -9.79 -12.41 -4.50
C LEU A 20 -10.05 -13.10 -3.18
N VAL A 21 -9.02 -13.69 -2.58
CA VAL A 21 -9.07 -14.37 -1.28
C VAL A 21 -7.99 -13.82 -0.37
N PRO A 22 -8.13 -13.96 0.97
CA PRO A 22 -7.00 -13.78 1.88
C PRO A 22 -5.77 -14.57 1.40
N ALA A 23 -4.59 -14.01 1.60
CA ALA A 23 -3.36 -14.77 1.42
C ALA A 23 -3.19 -15.72 2.61
N ASP A 24 -3.22 -17.04 2.33
CA ASP A 24 -3.05 -18.07 3.36
C ASP A 24 -1.59 -18.30 3.77
N ILE A 25 -0.65 -17.60 3.12
CA ILE A 25 0.78 -17.74 3.39
C ILE A 25 1.12 -16.97 4.69
N PRO A 26 1.77 -17.63 5.69
CA PRO A 26 2.25 -16.94 6.86
C PRO A 26 3.15 -15.75 6.49
N ARG A 27 2.89 -14.59 7.09
CA ARG A 27 3.73 -13.41 6.85
C ARG A 27 5.14 -13.70 7.34
N LYS A 28 6.13 -13.33 6.53
CA LYS A 28 7.52 -13.35 6.99
C LYS A 28 7.68 -12.34 8.12
N PRO A 29 8.40 -12.70 9.19
CA PRO A 29 8.70 -11.75 10.27
C PRO A 29 9.52 -10.58 9.72
N VAL A 30 9.25 -9.39 10.25
CA VAL A 30 9.92 -8.15 9.86
C VAL A 30 10.87 -7.75 10.97
N ASN A 31 12.11 -7.37 10.62
CA ASN A 31 13.07 -6.86 11.59
C ASN A 31 12.74 -5.41 11.94
N LEU A 32 12.04 -5.22 13.06
CA LEU A 32 11.59 -3.89 13.52
C LEU A 32 12.77 -2.98 13.87
N ALA A 33 13.85 -3.51 14.46
CA ALA A 33 15.02 -2.72 14.82
C ALA A 33 15.71 -2.16 13.57
N ALA A 34 15.80 -2.93 12.48
CA ALA A 34 16.35 -2.46 11.22
C ALA A 34 15.51 -1.33 10.61
N LEU A 35 14.17 -1.43 10.68
CA LEU A 35 13.27 -0.38 10.19
C LEU A 35 13.39 0.90 11.02
N GLN A 36 13.42 0.78 12.35
CA GLN A 36 13.60 1.91 13.25
C GLN A 36 14.92 2.62 12.98
N ALA A 37 16.02 1.87 12.86
CA ALA A 37 17.34 2.42 12.55
C ALA A 37 17.34 3.17 11.21
N ALA A 38 16.68 2.64 10.17
CA ALA A 38 16.56 3.31 8.88
C ALA A 38 15.82 4.65 9.00
N THR A 39 14.75 4.71 9.80
CA THR A 39 13.94 5.93 9.95
C THR A 39 14.47 6.92 10.99
N ALA A 40 15.42 6.54 11.84
CA ALA A 40 15.81 7.30 13.03
C ALA A 40 16.26 8.74 12.72
N ASN A 41 16.92 8.94 11.58
CA ASN A 41 17.44 10.25 11.16
C ASN A 41 16.67 10.86 9.98
N MET A 42 15.55 10.25 9.58
CA MET A 42 14.74 10.78 8.49
C MET A 42 13.97 12.01 8.99
N PRO A 43 14.01 13.14 8.28
CA PRO A 43 13.22 14.30 8.66
C PRO A 43 11.72 13.97 8.53
N THR A 44 10.93 14.49 9.47
CA THR A 44 9.47 14.45 9.34
C THR A 44 9.05 15.25 8.12
N GLN A 45 8.11 14.72 7.34
CA GLN A 45 7.60 15.46 6.20
C GLN A 45 6.79 16.67 6.67
N ALA A 46 7.25 17.88 6.33
CA ALA A 46 6.62 19.13 6.74
C ALA A 46 5.30 19.40 5.99
N GLU A 47 5.22 18.97 4.73
CA GLU A 47 4.06 19.19 3.88
C GLU A 47 3.10 17.98 3.91
N PRO A 48 1.77 18.20 3.77
CA PRO A 48 0.82 17.12 3.56
C PRO A 48 1.23 16.21 2.40
N ALA A 49 1.09 14.90 2.57
CA ALA A 49 1.52 13.92 1.57
C ALA A 49 0.96 14.17 0.16
N ARG A 50 -0.29 14.65 0.07
CA ARG A 50 -0.90 15.02 -1.22
C ARG A 50 -0.12 16.13 -1.94
N GLU A 51 0.33 17.13 -1.19
CA GLU A 51 1.02 18.31 -1.73
C GLU A 51 2.44 17.95 -2.16
N ALA A 52 3.17 17.23 -1.30
CA ALA A 52 4.50 16.72 -1.60
C ALA A 52 4.53 15.86 -2.88
N ILE A 53 3.60 14.91 -3.01
CA ILE A 53 3.51 14.04 -4.20
C ILE A 53 3.13 14.84 -5.46
N ARG A 54 2.22 15.80 -5.33
CA ARG A 54 1.84 16.66 -6.47
C ARG A 54 3.06 17.47 -6.94
N LYS A 55 3.79 18.08 -6.01
CA LYS A 55 5.02 18.83 -6.30
C LYS A 55 6.07 17.97 -6.98
N MET A 56 6.39 16.80 -6.45
CA MET A 56 7.33 15.86 -7.08
C MET A 56 6.94 15.51 -8.53
N ARG A 57 5.66 15.26 -8.79
CA ARG A 57 5.17 14.91 -10.13
C ARG A 57 5.25 16.11 -11.09
N ASP A 58 4.90 17.29 -10.61
CA ASP A 58 4.86 18.49 -11.43
C ASP A 58 6.29 19.01 -11.70
N GLU A 59 7.24 18.82 -10.78
CA GLU A 59 8.68 19.12 -10.92
C GLU A 59 9.45 18.12 -11.79
N ALA A 60 9.02 16.86 -11.87
CA ALA A 60 9.62 15.86 -12.76
C ALA A 60 9.28 16.07 -14.25
N ARG A 61 8.46 17.08 -14.56
CA ARG A 61 8.12 17.46 -15.91
C ARG A 61 9.11 18.55 -16.33
N TYR A 62 9.91 18.24 -17.35
CA TYR A 62 11.07 18.97 -17.92
C TYR A 62 12.42 18.46 -17.44
#